data_AF-A0A329RM30-F1
#
_entry.id   AF-A0A329RM30-F1
#
_cell.length_a   1.000
_cell.length_b   1.000
_cell.length_c   1.000
_cell.angle_alpha   90.00
_cell.angle_beta   90.00
_cell.angle_gamma   90.00
#
_symmetry.space_group_name_H-M   'P 1'
#
loop_
_entity.id
_entity.type
_entity.pdbx_description
1 polymer ?
#
loop_
_entity_poly.entity_id
_entity_poly.type
_entity_poly.pdbx_seq_one_letter_code
_entity_poly.pdbx_strand_id
1 'polypeptide(L)'
;MPGQRVAFDIAKKKEAIIWIRVHGGGVASRAEAHFRAKGWRVSAATLRKWWRNRNAIEDTPGHRKRLDGAGKKPPLVHVEGILFDLVIERRSRKEKVTRE
;
A
#
# COMPACT_ATOMS: atom_id res chain seq x y z
N MET A 1 -14.75 2.16 19.85
CA MET A 1 -14.63 2.41 18.39
C MET A 1 -13.28 1.89 17.91
N PRO A 2 -13.19 0.87 17.04
CA PRO A 2 -11.89 0.49 16.47
C PRO A 2 -11.35 1.67 15.66
N GLY A 3 -10.16 2.17 16.05
CA GLY A 3 -9.54 3.33 15.41
C GLY A 3 -9.39 3.12 13.90
N GLN A 4 -9.85 4.11 13.13
CA GLN A 4 -9.81 4.09 11.67
C GLN A 4 -8.38 3.81 11.19
N ARG A 5 -8.19 2.66 10.53
CA ARG A 5 -6.89 2.27 9.97
C ARG A 5 -6.56 3.22 8.81
N VAL A 6 -5.57 4.08 8.99
CA VAL A 6 -5.07 4.94 7.91
C VAL A 6 -4.31 4.07 6.91
N ALA A 7 -4.77 4.07 5.66
CA ALA A 7 -4.06 3.40 4.58
C ALA A 7 -2.86 4.24 4.15
N PHE A 8 -1.65 3.68 4.29
CA PHE A 8 -0.43 4.26 3.74
C PHE A 8 -0.17 3.69 2.34
N ASP A 9 0.09 4.58 1.38
CA ASP A 9 0.55 4.22 0.04
C ASP A 9 1.97 3.62 0.06
N ILE A 10 2.44 3.14 -1.09
CA ILE A 10 3.78 2.55 -1.19
C ILE A 10 4.86 3.62 -1.04
N ALA A 11 4.65 4.84 -1.54
CA ALA A 11 5.59 5.95 -1.40
C ALA A 11 5.94 6.25 0.07
N LYS A 12 4.93 6.40 0.95
CA LYS A 12 5.15 6.62 2.39
C LYS A 12 5.85 5.45 3.07
N LYS A 13 5.56 4.21 2.64
CA LYS A 13 6.27 3.03 3.17
C LYS A 13 7.74 3.02 2.75
N LYS A 14 8.05 3.41 1.51
CA LYS A 14 9.42 3.56 1.03
C LYS A 14 10.16 4.64 1.81
N GLU A 15 9.53 5.79 2.05
CA GLU A 15 10.09 6.85 2.89
C GLU A 15 10.45 6.33 4.29
N ALA A 16 9.55 5.55 4.92
CA ALA A 16 9.83 4.94 6.20
C ALA A 16 11.00 3.95 6.15
N ILE A 17 11.10 3.12 5.11
CA ILE A 17 12.20 2.17 4.93
C ILE A 17 13.54 2.90 4.76
N ILE A 18 13.58 3.94 3.92
CA ILE A 18 14.78 4.77 3.70
C ILE A 18 15.21 5.39 5.02
N TRP A 19 14.28 5.98 5.77
CA TRP A 19 14.60 6.58 7.05
C TRP A 19 15.14 5.56 8.06
N ILE A 20 14.53 4.37 8.15
CA ILE A 20 15.00 3.29 9.03
C ILE A 20 16.41 2.84 8.64
N ARG A 21 16.73 2.77 7.34
CA ARG A 21 18.05 2.39 6.84
C ARG A 21 19.11 3.45 7.16
N VAL A 22 18.83 4.72 6.87
CA VAL A 22 19.81 5.83 6.95
C VAL A 22 19.96 6.37 8.37
N HIS A 23 18.85 6.59 9.09
CA HIS A 23 18.85 7.25 10.40
C HIS A 23 18.54 6.27 11.54
N GLY A 24 17.71 5.25 11.27
CA GLY A 24 17.31 4.27 12.28
C GLY A 24 18.36 3.19 12.56
N GLY A 25 19.42 3.09 11.75
CA GLY A 25 20.42 2.00 11.85
C GLY A 25 19.81 0.61 11.64
N GLY A 26 18.77 0.51 10.82
CA GLY A 26 18.01 -0.74 10.61
C GLY A 26 17.01 -1.08 11.74
N VAL A 27 16.89 -0.25 12.77
CA VAL A 27 15.98 -0.49 13.90
C VAL A 27 14.65 0.25 13.66
N ALA A 28 13.64 -0.51 13.23
CA ALA A 28 12.34 0.04 12.82
C ALA A 28 11.56 0.75 13.94
N SER A 29 11.76 0.39 15.22
CA SER A 29 11.07 1.05 16.35
C SER A 29 11.50 2.50 16.55
N ARG A 30 12.74 2.86 16.20
CA ARG A 30 13.26 4.23 16.32
C ARG A 30 12.53 5.22 15.40
N ALA A 31 11.96 4.71 14.30
CA ALA A 31 11.22 5.52 13.34
C ALA A 31 9.85 5.98 13.86
N GLU A 32 9.30 5.37 14.90
CA GLU A 32 7.97 5.74 15.41
C GLU A 32 7.94 7.18 15.91
N ALA A 33 8.92 7.58 16.72
CA ALA A 33 8.98 8.94 17.26
C ALA A 33 9.07 9.99 16.14
N HIS A 34 9.94 9.76 15.15
CA HIS A 34 10.11 10.64 13.99
C HIS A 34 8.81 10.79 13.19
N PHE A 35 8.17 9.68 12.82
CA PHE A 35 6.97 9.75 11.98
C PHE A 35 5.74 10.24 12.74
N ARG A 36 5.64 10.00 14.06
CA ARG A 36 4.63 10.64 14.90
C ARG A 36 4.81 12.15 14.96
N ALA A 37 6.03 12.65 15.10
CA ALA A 37 6.32 14.09 15.04
C ALA A 37 5.95 14.70 13.67
N LYS A 38 6.10 13.91 12.59
CA LYS A 38 5.63 14.26 11.23
C LYS A 38 4.11 14.10 11.04
N GLY A 39 3.34 13.82 12.09
CA GLY A 39 1.88 13.68 12.06
C GLY A 39 1.36 12.34 11.55
N TRP A 40 2.21 11.33 11.36
CA TRP A 40 1.77 10.01 10.90
C TRP A 40 1.22 9.20 12.07
N ARG A 41 -0.03 8.74 11.94
CA ARG A 41 -0.62 7.74 12.85
C ARG A 41 -0.10 6.34 12.53
N VAL A 42 1.16 6.07 12.87
CA VAL A 42 1.83 4.78 12.66
C VAL A 42 2.40 4.24 13.97
N SER A 43 2.30 2.92 14.17
CA SER A 43 2.86 2.23 15.35
C SER A 43 4.21 1.58 15.03
N ALA A 44 5.06 1.36 16.04
CA ALA A 44 6.27 0.56 15.86
C ALA A 44 6.01 -0.85 15.31
N ALA A 45 4.87 -1.47 15.63
CA ALA A 45 4.50 -2.77 15.08
C ALA A 45 4.29 -2.71 13.56
N THR A 46 3.64 -1.64 13.08
CA THR A 46 3.44 -1.38 11.65
C THR A 46 4.77 -1.15 10.93
N LEU A 47 5.65 -0.33 11.51
CA LEU A 47 6.97 -0.04 10.96
C LEU A 47 7.85 -1.29 10.89
N ARG A 48 7.84 -2.13 11.94
CA ARG A 48 8.53 -3.45 11.93
C ARG A 48 8.00 -4.36 10.81
N LYS A 49 6.69 -4.37 10.58
CA LYS A 49 6.08 -5.14 9.49
C LYS A 49 6.58 -4.67 8.11
N TRP A 50 6.63 -3.36 7.89
CA TRP A 50 7.15 -2.81 6.64
C TRP A 50 8.64 -3.10 6.47
N TRP A 51 9.43 -2.99 7.54
CA TRP A 51 10.85 -3.34 7.51
C TRP A 51 11.10 -4.81 7.18
N ARG A 52 10.30 -5.73 7.74
CA ARG A 52 10.37 -7.15 7.40
C ARG A 52 10.10 -7.39 5.91
N ASN A 53 9.13 -6.67 5.35
CA ASN A 53 8.71 -6.79 3.95
C ASN A 53 9.39 -5.75 3.03
N ARG A 54 10.53 -5.18 3.44
CA ARG A 54 11.13 -4.02 2.78
C ARG A 54 11.44 -4.25 1.30
N ASN A 55 11.97 -5.42 0.93
CA ASN A 55 12.32 -5.74 -0.46
C ASN A 55 11.07 -5.66 -1.37
N ALA A 56 9.98 -6.32 -0.98
CA ALA A 56 8.72 -6.27 -1.74
C ALA A 56 8.14 -4.86 -1.85
N ILE A 57 8.34 -4.01 -0.82
CA ILE A 57 7.90 -2.61 -0.86
C ILE A 57 8.80 -1.78 -1.78
N GLU A 58 10.12 -1.98 -1.74
CA GLU A 58 11.10 -1.32 -2.60
C GLU A 58 10.86 -1.65 -4.08
N ASP A 59 10.54 -2.90 -4.40
CA ASP A 59 10.26 -3.39 -5.76
C ASP A 59 8.91 -2.87 -6.33
N THR A 60 7.99 -2.42 -5.46
CA THR A 60 6.65 -1.97 -5.90
C THR A 60 6.69 -0.52 -6.40
N PRO A 61 6.05 -0.17 -7.54
CA PRO A 61 5.93 1.22 -7.98
C PRO A 61 5.26 2.14 -6.93
N GLY A 62 5.84 3.32 -6.70
CA GLY A 62 5.42 4.22 -5.61
C GLY A 62 3.97 4.74 -5.71
N HIS A 63 3.42 4.84 -6.92
CA HIS A 63 2.05 5.27 -7.17
C HIS A 63 0.99 4.22 -6.79
N ARG A 64 1.39 2.95 -6.54
CA ARG A 64 0.46 1.91 -6.10
C ARG A 64 0.06 2.13 -4.65
N LYS A 65 -1.23 1.96 -4.34
CA LYS A 65 -1.76 2.02 -2.96
C LYS A 65 -1.47 0.74 -2.15
N ARG A 66 -1.24 -0.39 -2.82
CA ARG A 66 -1.09 -1.72 -2.21
C ARG A 66 0.03 -2.52 -2.87
N LEU A 67 0.59 -3.46 -2.12
CA LEU A 67 1.43 -4.52 -2.67
C LEU A 67 0.59 -5.45 -3.53
N ASP A 68 1.21 -6.06 -4.53
CA ASP A 68 0.55 -7.05 -5.35
C ASP A 68 0.13 -8.26 -4.51
N GLY A 69 -1.06 -8.81 -4.76
CA GLY A 69 -1.64 -9.90 -3.95
C GLY A 69 -2.02 -9.57 -2.51
N ALA A 70 -1.82 -8.33 -2.02
CA ALA A 70 -2.20 -7.92 -0.65
C ALA A 70 -3.71 -7.63 -0.49
N GLY A 71 -4.51 -7.86 -1.54
CA GLY A 71 -5.97 -7.85 -1.50
C GLY A 71 -6.54 -9.23 -1.12
N LYS A 72 -7.83 -9.27 -0.79
CA LYS A 72 -8.57 -10.54 -0.81
C LYS A 72 -8.47 -11.08 -2.24
N LYS A 73 -7.98 -12.32 -2.41
CA LYS A 73 -8.04 -12.97 -3.72
C LYS A 73 -9.51 -13.01 -4.15
N PRO A 74 -9.84 -12.47 -5.32
CA PRO A 74 -11.20 -12.53 -5.78
C PRO A 74 -11.62 -13.99 -6.00
N PRO A 75 -12.88 -14.33 -5.69
CA PRO A 75 -13.36 -15.71 -5.81
C PRO A 75 -13.30 -16.22 -7.26
N LEU A 76 -13.38 -15.32 -8.25
CA LEU A 76 -13.39 -15.65 -9.68
C LEU A 76 -12.35 -14.82 -10.45
N VAL A 77 -11.06 -15.00 -10.12
CA VAL A 77 -9.94 -14.20 -10.66
C VAL A 77 -9.99 -14.01 -12.18
N HIS A 78 -10.26 -15.07 -12.95
CA HIS A 78 -10.31 -15.00 -14.42
C HIS A 78 -11.51 -14.18 -14.92
N VAL A 79 -12.69 -14.38 -14.34
CA VAL A 79 -13.92 -13.68 -14.74
C VAL A 79 -13.81 -12.20 -14.39
N GLU A 80 -13.25 -11.88 -13.23
CA GLU A 80 -13.00 -10.49 -12.83
C GLU A 80 -11.95 -9.81 -13.70
N GLY A 81 -10.94 -10.54 -14.19
CA GLY A 81 -9.98 -10.03 -15.17
C GLY A 81 -10.65 -9.67 -16.51
N ILE A 82 -11.45 -10.59 -17.07
CA ILE A 82 -12.22 -10.35 -18.30
C ILE A 82 -13.16 -9.15 -18.13
N LEU A 83 -13.87 -9.08 -16.99
CA LEU A 83 -14.75 -7.96 -16.69
C LEU A 83 -13.98 -6.63 -16.60
N PHE A 84 -12.79 -6.65 -16.01
CA PHE A 84 -11.94 -5.46 -15.89
C PHE A 84 -11.52 -4.93 -17.26
N ASP A 85 -11.07 -5.81 -18.17
CA ASP A 85 -10.68 -5.43 -19.53
C ASP A 85 -11.87 -4.85 -20.31
N LEU A 86 -13.04 -5.48 -20.21
CA LEU A 86 -14.29 -4.98 -20.82
C LEU A 86 -14.68 -3.60 -20.29
N VAL A 87 -14.51 -3.35 -18.99
CA VAL A 87 -14.78 -2.05 -18.38
C VAL A 87 -13.79 -0.99 -18.86
N ILE A 88 -12.50 -1.33 -19.00
CA ILE A 88 -11.50 -0.42 -19.57
C ILE A 88 -11.85 -0.05 -21.00
N GLU A 89 -12.21 -1.03 -21.82
CA GLU A 89 -12.58 -0.80 -23.22
C GLU A 89 -13.83 0.09 -23.36
N ARG A 90 -14.89 -0.17 -22.59
CA ARG A 90 -16.08 0.69 -22.59
C ARG A 90 -15.76 2.11 -22.16
N ARG A 91 -14.92 2.27 -21.12
CA ARG A 91 -14.49 3.61 -20.66
C ARG A 91 -13.59 4.32 -21.67
N SER A 92 -12.73 3.62 -22.40
CA SER A 92 -11.91 4.23 -23.46
C SER A 92 -12.77 4.77 -24.60
N ARG A 93 -13.92 4.13 -24.84
CA ARG A 93 -15.00 4.61 -25.74
C ARG A 93 -15.90 5.68 -25.14
N LYS A 94 -15.62 6.16 -23.91
CA LYS A 94 -16.44 7.11 -23.12
C LYS A 94 -17.86 6.62 -22.82
N GLU A 95 -18.09 5.31 -22.87
CA GLU A 95 -19.37 4.71 -22.52
C GLU A 95 -19.55 4.64 -21.01
N LYS A 96 -20.78 4.88 -20.55
CA LYS A 96 -21.11 4.80 -19.12
C LYS A 96 -21.21 3.33 -18.71
N VAL A 97 -20.32 2.90 -17.83
CA VAL A 97 -20.37 1.57 -17.22
C VAL A 97 -21.21 1.62 -15.94
N THR A 98 -22.38 0.99 -15.96
CA THR A 98 -23.25 0.80 -14.79
C THR A 98 -23.21 -0.64 -14.31
N ARG A 99 -23.47 -0.83 -13.01
CA ARG A 99 -23.88 -2.13 -12.49
C ARG A 99 -25.40 -2.14 -12.61
N GLU A 100 -25.96 -3.03 -13.41
CA GLU A 100 -27.39 -3.33 -13.34
C GLU A 100 -27.72 -3.98 -12.00
#